data_AF-A0A1G2AZT5-F1
#
_entry.id   AF-A0A1G2AZT5-F1
#
_cell.length_a   1.000
_cell.length_b   1.000
_cell.length_c   1.000
_cell.angle_alpha   90.00
_cell.angle_beta   90.00
_cell.angle_gamma   90.00
#
_symmetry.space_group_name_H-M   'P 1'
#
loop_
_entity.id
_entity.type
_entity.pdbx_description
1 polymer ?
#
loop_
_entity_poly.entity_id
_entity_poly.type
_entity_poly.pdbx_seq_one_letter_code
_entity_poly.pdbx_strand_id
1 'polypeptide(L)'
;MGELFNTIIFEPLFNALIGIYHIIPDLGVAIIILTLVIKLILLVPSRSSIVSQKKLQDMQPQLQALQKKYKDNREELGRQMMKFYKDNKVNPLSSCLPILIQFPVLIGLYRVFLAVSHIDPATGILAQDQVAHLYPVLHNVYTVTAIDPYFLGFVDLNATGNWVLAILAGAAQFFQSRMLISNKPPKVEGAKDESMASSMSKQMTYLFPIMIAYFSYRFPAGLALYWLFATLFQLGQQYLLFKKPKNVQPSSPPNV
;
A
#
# COMPACT_ATOMS: atom_id res chain seq x y z
N MET A 1 -18.22 2.69 14.20
CA MET A 1 -17.09 1.74 14.01
C MET A 1 -16.99 0.93 15.28
N GLY A 2 -17.07 -0.40 15.19
CA GLY A 2 -17.33 -1.26 16.36
C GLY A 2 -16.12 -1.46 17.28
N GLU A 3 -16.39 -1.79 18.55
CA GLU A 3 -15.41 -2.11 19.60
C GLU A 3 -14.36 -3.13 19.11
N LEU A 4 -14.79 -4.12 18.32
CA LEU A 4 -13.92 -5.13 17.73
C LEU A 4 -12.77 -4.54 16.91
N PHE A 5 -13.04 -3.50 16.10
CA PHE A 5 -11.99 -2.83 15.32
C PHE A 5 -11.00 -2.11 16.23
N ASN A 6 -11.51 -1.54 17.34
CA ASN A 6 -10.66 -0.85 18.30
C ASN A 6 -9.66 -1.83 18.92
N THR A 7 -10.16 -2.92 19.47
CA THR A 7 -9.35 -3.89 20.22
C THR A 7 -8.44 -4.74 19.34
N ILE A 8 -8.86 -5.09 18.12
CA ILE A 8 -8.06 -5.97 17.24
C ILE A 8 -7.06 -5.19 16.39
N ILE A 9 -7.37 -3.95 16.00
CA ILE A 9 -6.55 -3.19 15.04
C ILE A 9 -5.97 -1.94 15.67
N PHE A 10 -6.81 -1.04 16.18
CA PHE A 10 -6.33 0.26 16.65
C PHE A 10 -5.43 0.15 17.89
N GLU A 11 -5.89 -0.50 18.95
CA GLU A 11 -5.17 -0.61 20.23
C GLU A 11 -3.80 -1.31 20.06
N PRO A 12 -3.68 -2.46 19.34
CA PRO A 12 -2.38 -3.07 19.12
C PRO A 12 -1.43 -2.19 18.32
N LEU A 13 -1.91 -1.50 17.29
CA LEU A 13 -1.08 -0.59 16.49
C LEU A 13 -0.64 0.64 17.29
N PHE A 14 -1.55 1.22 18.08
CA PHE A 14 -1.28 2.38 18.93
C PHE A 14 -0.24 2.02 20.01
N ASN A 15 -0.46 0.92 20.73
CA ASN A 15 0.46 0.44 21.75
C ASN A 15 1.81 0.02 21.17
N ALA A 16 1.83 -0.59 19.99
CA ALA A 16 3.09 -0.90 19.31
C ALA A 16 3.87 0.37 18.97
N LEU A 17 3.20 1.41 18.44
CA LEU A 17 3.85 2.69 18.14
C LEU A 17 4.45 3.32 19.40
N ILE A 18 3.64 3.48 20.45
CA ILE A 18 4.06 4.12 21.70
C ILE A 18 5.12 3.28 22.42
N GLY A 19 5.01 1.95 22.38
CA GLY A 19 6.02 1.04 22.91
C GLY A 19 7.37 1.15 22.19
N ILE A 20 7.37 1.28 20.85
CA ILE A 20 8.61 1.52 20.10
C ILE A 20 9.19 2.90 20.44
N TYR A 21 8.33 3.93 20.52
CA TYR A 21 8.74 5.28 20.90
C TYR A 21 9.33 5.33 22.32
N HIS A 22 8.82 4.53 23.26
CA HIS A 22 9.36 4.42 24.61
C HIS A 22 10.81 3.90 24.63
N ILE A 23 11.18 3.05 23.68
CA ILE A 23 12.55 2.51 23.55
C ILE A 23 13.42 3.48 22.74
N ILE A 24 12.87 4.10 21.69
CA ILE A 24 13.55 5.02 20.80
C ILE A 24 12.71 6.30 20.70
N PRO A 25 13.06 7.37 21.44
CA PRO A 25 12.24 8.59 21.56
C PRO A 25 12.37 9.50 20.33
N ASP A 26 12.19 8.94 19.14
CA ASP A 26 12.02 9.64 17.87
C ASP A 26 10.77 9.06 17.20
N LEU A 27 9.74 9.90 17.05
CA LEU A 27 8.44 9.44 16.57
C LEU A 27 8.51 8.92 15.13
N GLY A 28 9.33 9.52 14.27
CA GLY A 28 9.44 9.05 12.89
C GLY A 28 10.20 7.75 12.76
N VAL A 29 11.25 7.53 13.55
CA VAL A 29 11.92 6.23 13.65
C VAL A 29 10.94 5.17 14.18
N ALA A 30 10.13 5.51 15.18
CA ALA A 30 9.11 4.60 15.69
C ALA A 30 8.07 4.22 14.62
N ILE A 31 7.61 5.19 13.82
CA ILE A 31 6.72 4.95 12.66
C ILE A 31 7.39 4.04 11.63
N ILE A 32 8.66 4.28 11.30
CA ILE A 32 9.40 3.47 10.31
C ILE A 32 9.51 2.02 10.79
N ILE A 33 9.91 1.80 12.05
CA ILE A 33 10.02 0.45 12.63
C ILE A 33 8.66 -0.23 12.64
N LEU A 34 7.59 0.44 13.10
CA LEU A 34 6.24 -0.10 13.08
C LEU A 34 5.83 -0.50 11.65
N THR A 35 6.13 0.34 10.67
CA THR A 35 5.86 0.07 9.26
C THR A 35 6.55 -1.22 8.80
N LEU A 36 7.83 -1.40 9.12
CA LEU A 36 8.58 -2.59 8.77
C LEU A 36 8.01 -3.84 9.46
N VAL A 37 7.65 -3.76 10.74
CA VAL A 37 7.03 -4.87 11.49
C VAL A 37 5.71 -5.28 10.84
N ILE A 38 4.82 -4.33 10.54
CA ILE A 38 3.56 -4.60 9.84
C ILE A 38 3.82 -5.26 8.49
N LYS A 39 4.76 -4.73 7.71
CA LYS A 39 5.08 -5.28 6.39
C LYS A 39 5.72 -6.67 6.46
N LEU A 40 6.47 -6.98 7.52
CA LEU A 40 7.02 -8.32 7.78
C LEU A 40 5.91 -9.32 8.13
N ILE A 41 4.97 -8.94 9.00
CA ILE A 41 3.79 -9.77 9.33
C ILE A 41 2.97 -10.04 8.07
N LEU A 42 2.77 -9.01 7.23
CA LEU A 42 2.03 -9.11 5.98
C LEU A 42 2.86 -9.66 4.80
N LEU A 43 4.10 -10.08 5.03
CA LEU A 43 5.01 -10.51 3.96
C LEU A 43 4.49 -11.78 3.26
N VAL A 44 3.98 -12.73 4.04
CA VAL A 44 3.44 -14.00 3.54
C VAL A 44 2.25 -13.78 2.58
N PRO A 45 1.17 -13.10 2.98
CA PRO A 45 0.05 -12.85 2.07
C PRO A 45 0.49 -11.99 0.86
N SER A 46 1.28 -10.94 1.09
CA SER A 46 1.75 -10.04 0.02
C SER A 46 2.56 -10.75 -1.06
N ARG A 47 3.37 -11.76 -0.70
CA ARG A 47 4.18 -12.52 -1.65
C ARG A 47 3.32 -13.20 -2.71
N SER A 48 2.21 -13.83 -2.31
CA SER A 48 1.32 -14.53 -3.25
C SER A 48 0.75 -13.59 -4.30
N SER A 49 0.37 -12.38 -3.89
CA SER A 49 -0.14 -11.35 -4.78
C SER A 49 0.92 -10.79 -5.72
N ILE A 50 2.14 -10.56 -5.25
CA ILE A 50 3.24 -10.10 -6.12
C ILE A 50 3.57 -11.15 -7.19
N VAL A 51 3.56 -12.44 -6.83
CA VAL A 51 3.76 -13.53 -7.79
C VAL A 51 2.64 -13.57 -8.83
N SER A 52 1.38 -13.42 -8.42
CA SER A 52 0.25 -13.35 -9.36
C SER A 52 0.33 -12.14 -10.29
N GLN A 53 0.74 -10.97 -9.76
CA GLN A 53 1.00 -9.77 -10.56
C GLN A 53 2.09 -10.02 -11.61
N LYS A 54 3.17 -10.71 -11.24
CA LYS A 54 4.25 -11.05 -12.18
C LYS A 54 3.78 -11.97 -13.31
N LYS A 55 2.97 -12.98 -13.00
CA LYS A 55 2.39 -13.89 -14.02
C LYS A 55 1.51 -13.15 -15.02
N LEU A 56 0.66 -12.25 -14.53
CA LEU A 56 -0.17 -11.40 -15.39
C LEU A 56 0.67 -10.49 -16.27
N GLN A 57 1.76 -9.94 -15.75
CA GLN A 57 2.71 -9.14 -16.50
C GLN A 57 3.35 -9.94 -17.65
N ASP A 58 3.75 -11.19 -17.38
CA ASP A 58 4.34 -12.08 -18.38
C ASP A 58 3.34 -12.52 -19.45
N MET A 59 2.04 -12.60 -19.12
CA MET A 59 0.95 -12.95 -20.03
C MET A 59 0.38 -11.76 -20.82
N GLN A 60 0.82 -10.53 -20.55
CA GLN A 60 0.33 -9.35 -21.26
C GLN A 60 0.37 -9.46 -22.79
N PRO A 61 1.43 -9.98 -23.44
CA PRO A 61 1.48 -10.07 -24.90
C PRO A 61 0.34 -10.93 -25.47
N GLN A 62 -0.01 -12.02 -24.78
CA GLN A 62 -1.08 -12.94 -25.17
C GLN A 62 -2.45 -12.29 -24.94
N LEU A 63 -2.63 -11.59 -23.82
CA LEU A 63 -3.83 -10.80 -23.54
C LEU A 63 -4.03 -9.68 -24.57
N GLN A 64 -2.95 -9.03 -25.03
CA GLN A 64 -3.00 -8.02 -26.08
C GLN A 64 -3.39 -8.62 -27.44
N ALA A 65 -2.88 -9.81 -27.79
CA ALA A 65 -3.29 -10.52 -29.00
C ALA A 65 -4.78 -10.88 -28.95
N LEU A 66 -5.28 -11.32 -27.78
CA LEU A 66 -6.69 -11.62 -27.57
C LEU A 66 -7.58 -10.38 -27.71
N GLN A 67 -7.17 -9.24 -27.13
CA GLN A 67 -7.87 -7.96 -27.27
C GLN A 67 -7.92 -7.49 -28.73
N LYS A 68 -6.86 -7.69 -29.51
CA LYS A 68 -6.86 -7.38 -30.95
C LYS A 68 -7.80 -8.29 -31.74
N LYS A 69 -7.83 -9.59 -31.42
CA LYS A 69 -8.67 -10.58 -32.11
C LYS A 69 -10.17 -10.33 -31.92
N TYR A 70 -10.58 -9.88 -30.74
CA TYR A 70 -11.99 -9.66 -30.39
C TYR A 70 -12.33 -8.18 -30.19
N LYS A 71 -11.61 -7.27 -30.88
CA LYS A 71 -11.77 -5.80 -30.73
C LYS A 71 -13.22 -5.34 -30.92
N ASP A 72 -13.92 -5.94 -31.89
CA ASP A 72 -15.26 -5.52 -32.30
C ASP A 72 -16.39 -6.24 -31.53
N ASN A 73 -16.05 -7.26 -30.72
CA ASN A 73 -17.03 -8.02 -29.93
C ASN A 73 -16.61 -8.05 -28.45
N ARG A 74 -17.10 -7.07 -27.69
CA ARG A 74 -16.78 -6.90 -26.26
C ARG A 74 -17.24 -8.05 -25.38
N GLU A 75 -18.39 -8.63 -25.70
CA GLU A 75 -18.94 -9.74 -24.93
C GLU A 75 -18.06 -10.99 -25.08
N GLU A 76 -17.71 -11.31 -26.32
CA GLU A 76 -16.82 -12.43 -26.62
C GLU A 76 -15.41 -12.18 -26.08
N LEU A 77 -14.91 -10.94 -26.16
CA LEU A 77 -13.63 -10.56 -25.55
C LEU A 77 -13.62 -10.84 -24.03
N GLY A 78 -14.68 -10.44 -23.31
CA GLY A 78 -14.80 -10.70 -21.88
C GLY A 78 -14.81 -12.20 -21.56
N ARG A 79 -15.60 -12.98 -22.31
CA ARG A 79 -15.68 -14.44 -22.17
C ARG A 79 -14.34 -15.11 -22.42
N GLN A 80 -13.64 -14.73 -23.50
CA GLN A 80 -12.35 -15.30 -23.86
C GLN A 80 -11.25 -14.89 -22.90
N MET A 81 -11.25 -13.65 -22.38
CA MET A 81 -10.31 -13.22 -21.33
C MET A 81 -10.48 -14.06 -20.07
N MET A 82 -11.72 -14.29 -19.62
CA MET A 82 -11.99 -15.12 -18.45
C MET A 82 -11.60 -16.58 -18.67
N LYS A 83 -11.87 -17.12 -19.87
CA LYS A 83 -11.43 -18.46 -20.26
C LYS A 83 -9.90 -18.55 -20.24
N PHE A 84 -9.21 -17.58 -20.83
CA PHE A 84 -7.75 -17.49 -20.83
C PHE A 84 -7.17 -17.49 -19.40
N TYR A 85 -7.74 -16.69 -18.48
CA TYR A 85 -7.29 -16.69 -17.08
C TYR A 85 -7.49 -18.04 -16.40
N LYS A 86 -8.62 -18.71 -16.66
CA LYS A 86 -8.95 -20.03 -16.09
C LYS A 86 -8.02 -21.12 -16.62
N ASP A 87 -7.81 -21.15 -17.94
CA ASP A 87 -6.94 -22.14 -18.61
C ASP A 87 -5.49 -22.00 -18.15
N ASN A 88 -5.03 -20.78 -17.92
CA ASN A 88 -3.69 -20.48 -17.38
C ASN A 88 -3.59 -20.54 -15.85
N LYS A 89 -4.68 -20.86 -15.15
CA LYS A 89 -4.75 -20.94 -13.66
C LYS A 89 -4.24 -19.66 -12.97
N VAL A 90 -4.56 -18.49 -13.53
CA VAL A 90 -4.22 -17.18 -12.96
C VAL A 90 -5.48 -16.48 -12.48
N ASN A 91 -5.48 -16.01 -11.23
CA ASN A 91 -6.60 -15.26 -10.67
C ASN A 91 -6.34 -13.74 -10.75
N PRO A 92 -7.11 -12.96 -11.53
CA PRO A 92 -6.94 -11.51 -11.61
C PRO A 92 -7.21 -10.80 -10.28
N LEU A 93 -8.08 -11.34 -9.42
CA LEU A 93 -8.40 -10.76 -8.10
C LEU A 93 -7.26 -10.93 -7.08
N SER A 94 -6.35 -11.88 -7.29
CA SER A 94 -5.18 -12.02 -6.41
C SER A 94 -4.26 -10.80 -6.47
N SER A 95 -4.35 -9.99 -7.54
CA SER A 95 -3.59 -8.75 -7.67
C SER A 95 -4.14 -7.61 -6.82
N CYS A 96 -5.45 -7.60 -6.52
CA CYS A 96 -6.08 -6.60 -5.65
C CYS A 96 -6.21 -7.05 -4.18
N LEU A 97 -5.97 -8.33 -3.89
CA LEU A 97 -5.95 -8.87 -2.53
C LEU A 97 -5.07 -8.07 -1.54
N PRO A 98 -3.88 -7.57 -1.90
CA PRO A 98 -3.06 -6.76 -0.98
C PRO A 98 -3.78 -5.50 -0.52
N ILE A 99 -4.51 -4.86 -1.44
CA ILE A 99 -5.22 -3.62 -1.17
C ILE A 99 -6.33 -3.89 -0.14
N LEU A 100 -7.08 -4.98 -0.30
CA LEU A 100 -8.16 -5.37 0.63
C LEU A 100 -7.64 -5.66 2.03
N ILE A 101 -6.52 -6.38 2.15
CA ILE A 101 -5.89 -6.67 3.45
C ILE A 101 -5.28 -5.39 4.06
N GLN A 102 -4.78 -4.49 3.23
CA GLN A 102 -4.12 -3.26 3.66
C GLN A 102 -5.11 -2.19 4.16
N PHE A 103 -6.35 -2.16 3.65
CA PHE A 103 -7.34 -1.15 4.01
C PHE A 103 -7.66 -1.06 5.51
N PRO A 104 -7.99 -2.17 6.22
CA PRO A 104 -8.20 -2.14 7.66
C PRO A 104 -6.99 -1.61 8.44
N VAL A 105 -5.79 -2.02 8.04
CA VAL A 105 -4.53 -1.57 8.66
C VAL A 105 -4.31 -0.07 8.42
N LEU A 106 -4.59 0.43 7.21
CA LEU A 106 -4.48 1.86 6.89
C LEU A 106 -5.46 2.69 7.73
N ILE A 107 -6.71 2.25 7.89
CA ILE A 107 -7.69 2.93 8.75
C ILE A 107 -7.24 2.92 10.21
N GLY A 108 -6.66 1.81 10.68
CA GLY A 108 -6.08 1.68 12.01
C GLY A 108 -4.95 2.68 12.23
N LEU A 109 -3.97 2.72 11.32
CA LEU A 109 -2.84 3.65 11.38
C LEU A 109 -3.27 5.11 11.26
N TYR A 110 -4.25 5.42 10.43
CA TYR A 110 -4.82 6.77 10.37
C TYR A 110 -5.35 7.20 11.73
N ARG A 111 -6.10 6.34 12.42
CA ARG A 111 -6.58 6.62 13.78
C ARG A 111 -5.43 6.74 14.78
N VAL A 112 -4.40 5.92 14.67
CA VAL A 112 -3.19 6.00 15.51
C VAL A 112 -2.52 7.35 15.36
N PHE A 113 -2.29 7.82 14.13
CA PHE A 113 -1.65 9.11 13.91
C PHE A 113 -2.52 10.29 14.30
N LEU A 114 -3.85 10.18 14.15
CA LEU A 114 -4.76 11.17 14.74
C LEU A 114 -4.65 11.17 16.27
N ALA A 115 -4.66 10.01 16.92
CA ALA A 115 -4.53 9.90 18.37
C ALA A 115 -3.23 10.53 18.89
N VAL A 116 -2.09 10.26 18.24
CA VAL A 116 -0.79 10.87 18.58
C VAL A 116 -0.75 12.37 18.25
N SER A 117 -1.56 12.84 17.29
CA SER A 117 -1.68 14.27 17.01
C SER A 117 -2.47 15.05 18.05
N HIS A 118 -3.29 14.36 18.86
CA HIS A 118 -4.02 14.94 19.99
C HIS A 118 -3.14 14.97 21.26
N ILE A 119 -2.02 15.68 21.15
CA ILE A 119 -1.19 16.06 22.31
C ILE A 119 -1.53 17.48 22.74
N ASP A 120 -1.46 17.72 24.04
CA ASP A 120 -1.61 19.06 24.60
C ASP A 120 -0.46 19.96 24.10
N PRO A 121 -0.74 21.12 23.46
CA PRO A 121 0.32 21.94 22.86
C PRO A 121 1.31 22.54 23.86
N ALA A 122 0.95 22.67 25.14
CA ALA A 122 1.79 23.27 26.16
C ALA A 122 2.71 22.23 26.85
N THR A 123 2.20 21.02 27.03
CA THR A 123 2.87 19.96 27.79
C THR A 123 3.38 18.81 26.93
N GLY A 124 2.88 18.66 25.69
CA GLY A 124 3.17 17.53 24.80
C GLY A 124 2.57 16.20 25.27
N ILE A 125 1.75 16.20 26.33
CA ILE A 125 1.16 15.00 26.90
C ILE A 125 -0.03 14.56 26.04
N LEU A 126 -0.19 13.24 25.87
CA LEU A 126 -1.34 12.67 25.17
C LEU A 126 -2.66 13.04 25.85
N ALA A 127 -3.69 13.31 25.05
CA ALA A 127 -5.03 13.53 25.57
C ALA A 127 -5.52 12.31 26.39
N GLN A 128 -6.25 12.57 27.47
CA GLN A 128 -6.59 11.56 28.48
C GLN A 128 -7.44 10.41 27.93
N ASP A 129 -8.30 10.70 26.95
CA ASP A 129 -9.09 9.71 26.22
C ASP A 129 -8.21 8.80 25.34
N GLN A 130 -7.09 9.30 24.82
CA GLN A 130 -6.12 8.51 24.07
C GLN A 130 -5.25 7.64 25.00
N VAL A 131 -4.86 8.18 26.16
CA VAL A 131 -4.10 7.41 27.18
C VAL A 131 -4.90 6.22 27.71
N ALA A 132 -6.24 6.30 27.74
CA ALA A 132 -7.11 5.19 28.14
C ALA A 132 -7.01 3.97 27.19
N HIS A 133 -6.53 4.15 25.95
CA HIS A 133 -6.30 3.06 25.00
C HIS A 133 -4.91 2.41 25.12
N LEU A 134 -4.06 2.92 26.00
CA LEU A 134 -2.75 2.32 26.28
C LEU A 134 -2.88 1.13 27.23
N TYR A 135 -2.06 0.12 27.00
CA TYR A 135 -1.90 -1.00 27.89
C TYR A 135 -1.27 -0.56 29.22
N PRO A 136 -1.54 -1.26 30.33
CA PRO A 136 -1.19 -0.80 31.67
C PRO A 136 0.28 -0.37 31.86
N VAL A 137 1.21 -1.04 31.16
CA VAL A 137 2.65 -0.73 31.20
C VAL A 137 2.94 0.67 30.65
N LEU A 138 2.29 1.07 29.55
CA LEU A 138 2.48 2.36 28.90
C LEU A 138 1.55 3.44 29.47
N HIS A 139 0.35 3.04 29.91
CA HIS A 139 -0.66 3.94 30.47
C HIS A 139 -0.08 4.82 31.58
N ASN A 140 0.51 4.21 32.60
CA ASN A 140 1.04 4.93 33.77
C ASN A 140 2.22 5.86 33.45
N VAL A 141 2.91 5.62 32.34
CA VAL A 141 4.06 6.43 31.91
C VAL A 141 3.58 7.65 31.13
N TYR A 142 2.69 7.44 30.16
CA TYR A 142 2.27 8.48 29.23
C TYR A 142 1.10 9.34 29.73
N THR A 143 0.63 9.13 30.96
CA THR A 143 -0.20 10.11 31.69
C THR A 143 0.57 11.39 32.03
N VAL A 144 1.90 11.30 32.16
CA VAL A 144 2.76 12.42 32.58
C VAL A 144 3.95 12.68 31.64
N THR A 145 4.19 11.77 30.69
CA THR A 145 5.32 11.87 29.76
C THR A 145 4.89 12.52 28.45
N ALA A 146 5.60 13.58 28.06
CA ALA A 146 5.40 14.24 26.79
C ALA A 146 5.88 13.38 25.60
N ILE A 147 5.21 13.51 24.47
CA ILE A 147 5.64 12.93 23.18
C ILE A 147 6.15 14.05 22.29
N ASP A 148 7.40 13.91 21.87
CA ASP A 148 8.00 14.75 20.84
C ASP A 148 7.45 14.35 19.45
N PRO A 149 6.72 15.24 18.75
CA PRO A 149 6.16 14.94 17.45
C PRO A 149 7.19 15.01 16.30
N TYR A 150 8.42 15.43 16.56
CA TYR A 150 9.41 15.64 15.51
C TYR A 150 10.10 14.33 15.09
N PHE A 151 10.28 14.17 13.79
CA PHE A 151 11.19 13.20 13.19
C PHE A 151 12.55 13.85 12.96
N LEU A 152 13.59 13.24 13.53
CA LEU A 152 14.98 13.70 13.51
C LEU A 152 15.16 15.13 14.04
N GLY A 153 14.21 15.65 14.82
CA GLY A 153 14.22 16.99 15.40
C GLY A 153 13.86 18.14 14.45
N PHE A 154 13.47 17.88 13.18
CA PHE A 154 13.18 18.96 12.23
C PHE A 154 11.90 18.76 11.40
N VAL A 155 11.30 17.56 11.39
CA VAL A 155 10.04 17.33 10.69
C VAL A 155 8.92 17.07 11.70
N ASP A 156 8.03 18.03 11.89
CA ASP A 156 6.80 17.82 12.68
C ASP A 156 5.88 16.81 11.97
N LEU A 157 5.64 15.66 12.62
CA LEU A 157 4.81 14.59 12.08
C LEU A 157 3.32 14.76 12.36
N ASN A 158 2.94 15.64 13.29
CA ASN A 158 1.56 15.98 13.58
C ASN A 158 1.03 17.07 12.64
N ALA A 159 1.92 17.88 12.09
CA ALA A 159 1.58 18.89 11.09
C ALA A 159 0.96 18.28 9.81
N THR A 160 -0.02 19.01 9.26
CA THR A 160 -0.53 18.75 7.90
C THR A 160 0.19 19.65 6.90
N GLY A 161 0.09 19.34 5.61
CA GLY A 161 0.68 20.19 4.56
C GLY A 161 2.18 19.98 4.32
N ASN A 162 2.77 18.89 4.83
CA ASN A 162 4.17 18.57 4.56
C ASN A 162 4.36 18.12 3.10
N TRP A 163 4.63 19.07 2.22
CA TRP A 163 4.76 18.86 0.78
C TRP A 163 5.96 17.98 0.42
N VAL A 164 7.04 18.00 1.20
CA VAL A 164 8.23 17.17 0.96
C VAL A 164 7.88 15.70 1.10
N LEU A 165 7.30 15.30 2.23
CA LEU A 165 6.89 13.91 2.44
C LEU A 165 5.80 13.48 1.47
N ALA A 166 4.86 14.38 1.13
CA ALA A 166 3.81 14.11 0.17
C ALA A 166 4.35 13.80 -1.24
N ILE A 167 5.30 14.61 -1.73
CA ILE A 167 5.95 14.38 -3.03
C ILE A 167 6.78 13.10 -2.99
N LEU A 168 7.53 12.85 -1.92
CA LEU A 168 8.34 11.63 -1.79
C LEU A 168 7.46 10.38 -1.78
N ALA A 169 6.36 10.37 -1.03
CA ALA A 169 5.41 9.26 -0.98
C ALA A 169 4.77 9.02 -2.36
N GLY A 170 4.29 10.09 -3.02
CA GLY A 170 3.73 10.01 -4.37
C GLY A 170 4.74 9.52 -5.41
N ALA A 171 5.97 10.03 -5.38
CA ALA A 171 7.04 9.62 -6.29
C ALA A 171 7.40 8.14 -6.07
N ALA A 172 7.60 7.71 -4.83
CA ALA A 172 7.82 6.31 -4.50
C ALA A 172 6.68 5.41 -5.02
N GLN A 173 5.42 5.84 -4.82
CA GLN A 173 4.25 5.11 -5.29
C GLN A 173 4.19 5.05 -6.83
N PHE A 174 4.58 6.13 -7.51
CA PHE A 174 4.68 6.15 -8.96
C PHE A 174 5.75 5.17 -9.47
N PHE A 175 6.94 5.17 -8.89
CA PHE A 175 8.00 4.22 -9.24
C PHE A 175 7.56 2.77 -8.99
N GLN A 176 6.89 2.52 -7.87
CA GLN A 176 6.33 1.22 -7.52
C GLN A 176 5.30 0.75 -8.54
N SER A 177 4.32 1.60 -8.90
CA SER A 177 3.32 1.25 -9.91
C SER A 177 3.95 1.05 -11.29
N ARG A 178 4.97 1.83 -11.63
CA ARG A 178 5.65 1.75 -12.94
C ARG A 178 6.37 0.41 -13.13
N MET A 179 6.91 -0.20 -12.08
CA MET A 179 7.54 -1.53 -12.17
C MET A 179 6.55 -2.63 -12.61
N LEU A 180 5.25 -2.39 -12.46
CA LEU A 180 4.18 -3.32 -12.84
C LEU A 180 3.67 -3.11 -14.27
N ILE A 181 3.96 -1.96 -14.90
CA ILE A 181 3.63 -1.74 -16.31
C ILE A 181 4.58 -2.58 -17.17
N SER A 182 4.05 -3.62 -17.82
CA SER A 182 4.63 -4.15 -19.05
C SER A 182 4.01 -3.46 -20.26
N ASN A 183 4.73 -3.50 -21.38
CA ASN A 183 4.67 -2.60 -22.52
C ASN A 183 3.26 -2.11 -22.93
N LYS A 184 3.19 -0.79 -23.21
CA LYS A 184 1.98 -0.08 -23.67
C LYS A 184 1.24 -0.91 -24.74
N PRO A 185 -0.09 -1.05 -24.65
CA PRO A 185 -0.85 -1.54 -25.79
C PRO A 185 -0.58 -0.61 -26.98
N PRO A 186 -0.34 -1.14 -28.19
CA PRO A 186 -0.27 -0.30 -29.38
C PRO A 186 -1.59 0.47 -29.49
N LYS A 187 -1.52 1.80 -29.63
CA LYS A 187 -2.69 2.63 -29.93
C LYS A 187 -3.31 2.09 -31.21
N VAL A 188 -4.46 1.46 -31.12
CA VAL A 188 -5.23 1.08 -32.31
C VAL A 188 -6.04 2.30 -32.71
N GLU A 189 -5.69 2.94 -33.82
CA GLU A 189 -6.46 4.05 -34.38
C GLU A 189 -7.94 3.66 -34.53
N GLY A 190 -8.84 4.55 -34.14
CA GLY A 190 -10.29 4.37 -34.22
C GLY A 190 -10.94 3.51 -33.12
N ALA A 191 -10.20 2.93 -32.18
CA ALA A 191 -10.80 2.29 -31.01
C ALA A 191 -11.25 3.35 -30.00
N LYS A 192 -12.56 3.66 -29.95
CA LYS A 192 -13.12 4.64 -29.00
C LYS A 192 -13.00 4.24 -27.53
N ASP A 193 -12.55 3.02 -27.24
CA ASP A 193 -12.45 2.55 -25.87
C ASP A 193 -11.10 1.86 -25.63
N GLU A 194 -10.30 2.48 -24.78
CA GLU A 194 -9.25 1.76 -24.06
C GLU A 194 -9.89 0.55 -23.38
N SER A 195 -9.30 -0.64 -23.55
CA SER A 195 -9.80 -1.83 -22.87
C SER A 195 -9.89 -1.53 -21.37
N MET A 196 -10.97 -1.95 -20.70
CA MET A 196 -11.20 -1.67 -19.26
C MET A 196 -9.96 -1.98 -18.40
N ALA A 197 -9.19 -3.00 -18.77
CA ALA A 197 -7.91 -3.36 -18.17
C ALA A 197 -6.79 -2.31 -18.39
N SER A 198 -6.68 -1.70 -19.58
CA SER A 198 -5.74 -0.61 -19.86
C SER A 198 -6.08 0.64 -19.03
N SER A 199 -7.36 1.00 -18.95
CA SER A 199 -7.82 2.13 -18.14
C SER A 199 -7.52 1.91 -16.66
N MET A 200 -7.80 0.71 -16.13
CA MET A 200 -7.47 0.33 -14.76
C MET A 200 -5.97 0.42 -14.48
N SER A 201 -5.12 -0.07 -15.40
CA SER A 201 -3.66 0.00 -15.26
C SER A 201 -3.15 1.45 -15.23
N LYS A 202 -3.71 2.33 -16.08
CA LYS A 202 -3.34 3.76 -16.10
C LYS A 202 -3.77 4.48 -14.83
N GLN A 203 -4.99 4.22 -14.34
CA GLN A 203 -5.45 4.78 -13.07
C GLN A 203 -4.53 4.36 -11.93
N MET A 204 -4.16 3.08 -11.85
CA MET A 204 -3.27 2.59 -10.78
C MET A 204 -1.84 3.15 -10.88
N THR A 205 -1.40 3.56 -12.07
CA THR A 205 -0.04 4.09 -12.26
C THR A 205 0.05 5.60 -12.18
N TYR A 206 -0.97 6.34 -12.57
CA TYR A 206 -0.93 7.80 -12.58
C TYR A 206 -1.86 8.41 -11.52
N LEU A 207 -3.12 7.99 -11.50
CA LEU A 207 -4.10 8.55 -10.58
C LEU A 207 -3.78 8.19 -9.14
N PHE A 208 -3.45 6.92 -8.87
CA PHE A 208 -3.21 6.47 -7.50
C PHE A 208 -2.00 7.16 -6.81
N PRO A 209 -0.82 7.29 -7.45
CA PRO A 209 0.28 8.07 -6.86
C PRO A 209 -0.06 9.54 -6.60
N ILE A 210 -0.83 10.17 -7.50
CA ILE A 210 -1.29 11.56 -7.32
C ILE A 210 -2.23 11.65 -6.11
N MET A 211 -3.15 10.70 -5.97
CA MET A 211 -4.03 10.63 -4.80
C MET A 211 -3.24 10.43 -3.50
N ILE A 212 -2.22 9.58 -3.50
CA ILE A 212 -1.34 9.38 -2.34
C ILE A 212 -0.60 10.66 -1.97
N ALA A 213 -0.06 11.39 -2.96
CA ALA A 213 0.56 12.69 -2.70
C ALA A 213 -0.45 13.69 -2.12
N TYR A 214 -1.65 13.79 -2.71
CA TYR A 214 -2.70 14.67 -2.24
C TYR A 214 -3.15 14.36 -0.80
N PHE A 215 -3.40 13.08 -0.48
CA PHE A 215 -3.79 12.68 0.86
C PHE A 215 -2.65 12.84 1.86
N SER A 216 -1.41 12.54 1.47
CA SER A 216 -0.22 12.76 2.30
C SER A 216 -0.01 14.24 2.62
N TYR A 217 -0.42 15.15 1.72
CA TYR A 217 -0.43 16.58 1.99
C TYR A 217 -1.58 16.99 2.92
N ARG A 218 -2.76 16.36 2.80
CA ARG A 218 -3.96 16.75 3.56
C ARG A 218 -3.99 16.24 4.99
N PHE A 219 -3.36 15.10 5.25
CA PHE A 219 -3.37 14.41 6.55
C PHE A 219 -2.05 14.60 7.31
N PRO A 220 -1.96 14.19 8.60
CA PRO A 220 -0.74 14.32 9.38
C PRO A 220 0.47 13.69 8.70
N ALA A 221 1.62 14.37 8.77
CA ALA A 221 2.86 13.96 8.13
C ALA A 221 3.35 12.56 8.56
N GLY A 222 3.00 12.08 9.76
CA GLY A 222 3.23 10.70 10.18
C GLY A 222 2.62 9.66 9.22
N LEU A 223 1.44 9.94 8.66
CA LEU A 223 0.80 9.06 7.66
C LEU A 223 1.56 9.08 6.32
N ALA A 224 2.07 10.24 5.91
CA ALA A 224 2.90 10.38 4.71
C ALA A 224 4.22 9.60 4.85
N LEU A 225 4.86 9.69 6.02
CA LEU A 225 6.08 8.94 6.35
C LEU A 225 5.83 7.43 6.31
N TYR A 226 4.73 6.97 6.91
CA TYR A 226 4.27 5.58 6.82
C TYR A 226 4.13 5.15 5.35
N TRP A 227 3.42 5.92 4.52
CA TRP A 227 3.22 5.58 3.11
C TRP A 227 4.53 5.48 2.34
N LEU A 228 5.46 6.40 2.56
CA LEU A 228 6.78 6.40 1.93
C LEU A 228 7.52 5.10 2.25
N PHE A 229 7.71 4.78 3.54
CA PHE A 229 8.48 3.59 3.93
C PHE A 229 7.76 2.28 3.62
N ALA A 230 6.44 2.25 3.70
CA ALA A 230 5.63 1.11 3.27
C ALA A 230 5.83 0.82 1.78
N THR A 231 5.92 1.87 0.96
CA THR A 231 6.12 1.78 -0.49
C THR A 231 7.56 1.39 -0.83
N LEU A 232 8.56 1.97 -0.15
CA LEU A 232 9.97 1.61 -0.32
C LEU A 232 10.21 0.13 0.02
N PHE A 233 9.59 -0.37 1.09
CA PHE A 233 9.66 -1.78 1.43
C PHE A 233 9.05 -2.65 0.32
N GLN A 234 7.88 -2.27 -0.19
CA GLN A 234 7.21 -3.00 -1.28
C GLN A 234 8.02 -2.98 -2.59
N LEU A 235 8.67 -1.86 -2.91
CA LEU A 235 9.63 -1.74 -4.01
C LEU A 235 10.77 -2.75 -3.85
N GLY A 236 11.36 -2.81 -2.65
CA GLY A 236 12.38 -3.80 -2.31
C GLY A 236 11.89 -5.24 -2.51
N GLN A 237 10.69 -5.56 -2.02
CA GLN A 237 10.07 -6.88 -2.22
C GLN A 237 9.85 -7.23 -3.70
N GLN A 238 9.29 -6.31 -4.49
CA GLN A 238 9.06 -6.49 -5.92
C GLN A 238 10.37 -6.67 -6.68
N TYR A 239 11.38 -5.84 -6.38
CA TYR A 239 12.71 -5.94 -6.98
C TYR A 239 13.35 -7.32 -6.73
N LEU A 240 13.32 -7.80 -5.49
CA LEU A 240 13.88 -9.11 -5.12
C LEU A 240 13.13 -10.28 -5.78
N LEU A 241 11.80 -10.19 -5.91
CA LEU A 241 10.99 -11.23 -6.54
C LEU A 241 11.11 -11.24 -8.07
N PHE A 242 11.16 -10.06 -8.71
CA PHE A 242 11.20 -9.96 -10.17
C PHE A 242 12.58 -10.27 -10.76
N LYS A 243 13.66 -10.20 -9.95
CA LYS A 243 15.02 -10.55 -10.36
C LYS A 243 15.27 -12.06 -10.46
N LYS A 244 14.41 -12.92 -9.89
CA LYS A 244 14.60 -14.38 -9.96
C LYS A 244 14.36 -14.91 -11.39
N PRO A 245 15.33 -15.64 -12.00
CA PRO A 245 15.20 -16.15 -13.37
C PRO A 245 14.09 -17.19 -13.50
N LYS A 246 13.47 -17.24 -14.69
CA LYS A 246 12.40 -18.18 -15.07
C LYS A 246 12.90 -19.63 -15.00
N ASN A 247 12.64 -20.34 -13.90
CA ASN A 247 12.54 -21.81 -13.89
C ASN A 247 11.08 -22.24 -13.96
N VAL A 248 10.33 -21.69 -14.92
CA VAL A 248 9.00 -22.20 -15.26
C VAL A 248 9.07 -22.59 -16.72
N GLN A 249 9.23 -23.90 -16.95
CA GLN A 249 9.02 -24.48 -18.27
C GLN A 249 7.68 -23.98 -18.81
N PRO A 250 7.61 -23.52 -20.07
CA PRO A 250 6.33 -23.20 -20.67
C PRO A 250 5.50 -24.48 -20.65
N SER A 251 4.37 -24.48 -19.95
CA SER A 251 3.38 -25.54 -20.10
C SER A 251 3.03 -25.60 -21.57
N SER A 252 3.37 -26.72 -22.21
CA SER A 252 3.13 -26.99 -23.62
C SER A 252 1.70 -26.59 -24.01
N PRO A 253 1.48 -26.03 -25.22
CA PRO A 253 0.14 -25.74 -25.68
C PRO A 253 -0.70 -27.03 -25.65
N PRO A 254 -1.99 -26.98 -25.28
CA PRO A 254 -2.86 -28.12 -25.52
C PRO A 254 -2.82 -28.44 -27.01
N ASN A 255 -2.52 -29.69 -27.33
CA ASN A 255 -2.62 -30.21 -28.69
C ASN A 255 -4.03 -29.92 -29.22
N VAL A 256 -4.04 -29.37 -30.44
CA VAL A 256 -5.10 -29.26 -31.47
C VAL A 256 -6.49 -29.75 -31.05
#